data_AF-A0A4U1F5S2-F1
#
_entry.id   AF-A0A4U1F5S2-F1
#
_cell.length_a   1.000
_cell.length_b   1.000
_cell.length_c   1.000
_cell.angle_alpha   90.00
_cell.angle_beta   90.00
_cell.angle_gamma   90.00
#
_symmetry.space_group_name_H-M   'P 1'
#
loop_
_entity.id
_entity.type
_entity.pdbx_description
1 polymer ?
#
loop_
_entity_poly.entity_id
_entity_poly.type
_entity_poly.pdbx_seq_one_letter_code
_entity_poly.pdbx_strand_id
1 'polypeptide(L)'
;MCVFFLFRTSNSSQTLSSCHTMEPCSSDEFFQALNHAEQTFKKMENYLRHKQLCDVILVAGDRRIPAHRLVLSSVSDYFAAMFTNDVREARQEEIKMEGVEPNSLWSLIQYAYTGRLELKEDNIECLLSTACLLQLSQVVEACCKFLMKQLHPSNCLGIRSFADAQGCTDLHKVAHNYTMEHFMEVIRNQEFVLLPASEIAKLLASDDMNIPSEETILNALLTWVRHDLEERRKDLSKLLAYIRLPLLAPQFLADMENNALFRDDIQCQKLIMEAMKYHLLPERRPMLQSPRTKPRKSTVGTLFAVGGMDSTKGVAVLEGPMYAVGGHDGWSYLNTVERWDPQARQWNFVATMSTPRSTVGVAVLSGKLYAVGGRDGSSCLKSVECFDPHTNKWTLCAQMSKRRGGVGVTTWNGLLYAIGGHDAPASNLTSRLSDCVERYDPKTDMWTAVASMSISRDAVGVCLLGDKLYAVGGYDGQTYLNTVEAYDPQTNEWTQVWHFIFHYYIYSVFVTNNCFGKTNPLNYVQYQNI
;
A
#
# COMPACT_ATOMS: atom_id res chain seq x y z
N MET A 1 10.43 0.03 -53.13
CA MET A 1 11.41 -0.69 -52.27
C MET A 1 10.69 -0.96 -50.96
N CYS A 2 10.28 -2.22 -50.75
CA CYS A 2 9.70 -2.71 -49.50
C CYS A 2 10.70 -2.56 -48.34
N VAL A 3 10.23 -2.55 -47.09
CA VAL A 3 10.47 -3.64 -46.11
C VAL A 3 9.69 -3.37 -44.81
N PHE A 4 9.01 -4.43 -44.39
CA PHE A 4 8.30 -4.71 -43.14
C PHE A 4 9.19 -4.72 -41.89
N PHE A 5 8.59 -4.55 -40.71
CA PHE A 5 8.80 -5.39 -39.51
C PHE A 5 7.44 -5.51 -38.76
N LEU A 6 6.82 -6.70 -38.68
CA LEU A 6 6.76 -7.67 -37.54
C LEU A 6 6.20 -7.08 -36.22
N PHE A 7 5.41 -7.75 -35.37
CA PHE A 7 4.56 -8.96 -35.34
C PHE A 7 3.83 -8.88 -33.96
N ARG A 8 2.63 -9.45 -33.80
CA ARG A 8 2.16 -10.07 -32.53
C ARG A 8 1.01 -11.04 -32.81
N THR A 9 1.32 -12.34 -32.86
CA THR A 9 1.00 -13.37 -31.85
C THR A 9 -0.48 -13.74 -31.73
N SER A 10 -0.81 -14.94 -32.19
CA SER A 10 -1.76 -15.81 -31.48
C SER A 10 -1.50 -17.26 -31.88
N ASN A 11 -1.12 -18.05 -30.87
CA ASN A 11 -1.06 -19.50 -30.88
C ASN A 11 -2.43 -20.10 -31.26
N SER A 12 -2.43 -21.11 -32.11
CA SER A 12 -3.21 -22.32 -31.82
C SER A 12 -2.56 -23.53 -32.50
N SER A 13 -2.43 -24.57 -31.69
CA SER A 13 -1.83 -25.86 -31.97
C SER A 13 -2.86 -26.78 -32.61
N GLN A 14 -2.48 -27.48 -33.68
CA GLN A 14 -3.01 -28.82 -34.02
C GLN A 14 -2.08 -29.53 -35.00
N THR A 15 -1.81 -30.79 -34.71
CA THR A 15 -0.81 -31.67 -35.32
C THR A 15 -1.39 -32.50 -36.47
N LEU A 16 -0.60 -32.66 -37.55
CA LEU A 16 -0.51 -33.78 -38.51
C LEU A 16 -1.80 -34.36 -39.14
N SER A 17 -1.95 -34.25 -40.47
CA SER A 17 -1.94 -35.42 -41.38
C SER A 17 -2.03 -35.00 -42.86
N SER A 18 -1.49 -35.86 -43.70
CA SER A 18 -1.21 -35.77 -45.12
C SER A 18 -2.42 -35.89 -46.06
N CYS A 19 -2.19 -35.41 -47.29
CA CYS A 19 -2.78 -35.85 -48.57
C CYS A 19 -4.19 -35.36 -48.95
N HIS A 20 -4.16 -34.36 -49.85
CA HIS A 20 -4.98 -34.21 -51.04
C HIS A 20 -6.34 -34.92 -51.08
N THR A 21 -7.39 -34.14 -50.89
CA THR A 21 -8.63 -34.27 -51.68
C THR A 21 -8.86 -32.93 -52.36
N MET A 22 -8.96 -32.95 -53.70
CA MET A 22 -9.26 -31.77 -54.51
C MET A 22 -10.72 -31.38 -54.26
N GLU A 23 -10.95 -30.33 -53.48
CA GLU A 23 -12.17 -29.54 -53.59
C GLU A 23 -11.93 -28.38 -54.58
N PRO A 24 -12.93 -28.00 -55.39
CA PRO A 24 -12.78 -26.89 -56.30
C PRO A 24 -12.58 -25.61 -55.49
N CYS A 25 -11.40 -25.02 -55.60
CA CYS A 25 -11.07 -23.74 -54.99
C CYS A 25 -11.94 -22.66 -55.67
N SER A 26 -13.09 -22.32 -55.08
CA SER A 26 -13.67 -21.01 -55.32
C SER A 26 -12.68 -20.01 -54.73
N SER A 27 -11.99 -19.28 -55.59
CA SER A 27 -11.20 -18.13 -55.16
C SER A 27 -12.20 -17.01 -54.83
N ASP A 28 -12.88 -17.14 -53.69
CA ASP A 28 -13.84 -16.12 -53.25
C ASP A 28 -13.07 -14.82 -52.97
N GLU A 29 -13.28 -13.82 -53.82
CA GLU A 29 -12.75 -12.47 -53.61
C GLU A 29 -13.66 -11.72 -52.63
N PHE A 30 -13.12 -11.35 -51.47
CA PHE A 30 -13.84 -10.56 -50.47
C PHE A 30 -13.52 -9.07 -50.63
N PHE A 31 -14.54 -8.24 -50.88
CA PHE A 31 -14.43 -6.77 -50.88
C PHE A 31 -14.83 -6.20 -49.51
N GLN A 32 -13.98 -5.33 -48.93
CA GLN A 32 -14.28 -4.60 -47.71
C GLN A 32 -14.07 -3.10 -47.92
N ALA A 33 -15.14 -2.32 -47.80
CA ALA A 33 -15.06 -0.86 -47.84
C ALA A 33 -14.60 -0.30 -46.47
N LEU A 34 -13.38 0.24 -46.43
CA LEU A 34 -12.85 0.95 -45.27
C LEU A 34 -13.73 2.18 -44.99
N ASN A 35 -14.21 2.32 -43.74
CA ASN A 35 -15.08 3.41 -43.25
C ASN A 35 -16.55 3.37 -43.71
N HIS A 36 -17.04 2.26 -44.28
CA HIS A 36 -18.46 2.14 -44.65
C HIS A 36 -19.41 2.41 -43.47
N ALA A 37 -19.09 1.87 -42.28
CA ALA A 37 -19.89 2.08 -41.08
C ALA A 37 -19.92 3.56 -40.66
N GLU A 38 -18.77 4.23 -40.58
CA GLU A 38 -18.68 5.64 -40.19
C GLU A 38 -19.46 6.55 -41.14
N GLN A 39 -19.32 6.35 -42.45
CA GLN A 39 -20.07 7.12 -43.44
C GLN A 39 -21.59 6.88 -43.35
N THR A 40 -21.99 5.66 -43.03
CA THR A 40 -23.39 5.28 -42.87
C THR A 40 -24.00 5.91 -41.61
N PHE A 41 -23.31 5.84 -40.47
CA PHE A 41 -23.75 6.52 -39.24
C PHE A 41 -23.81 8.04 -39.40
N LYS A 42 -22.88 8.65 -40.15
CA LYS A 42 -22.96 10.08 -40.48
C LYS A 42 -24.20 10.45 -41.30
N LYS A 43 -24.68 9.56 -42.18
CA LYS A 43 -25.97 9.75 -42.87
C LYS A 43 -27.15 9.60 -41.91
N MET A 44 -27.13 8.60 -41.02
CA MET A 44 -28.17 8.41 -39.99
C MET A 44 -28.25 9.60 -39.03
N GLU A 45 -27.11 10.20 -38.66
CA GLU A 45 -27.07 11.43 -37.86
C GLU A 45 -27.79 12.59 -38.59
N ASN A 46 -27.60 12.72 -39.91
CA ASN A 46 -28.31 13.73 -40.70
C ASN A 46 -29.82 13.47 -40.73
N TYR A 47 -30.27 12.21 -40.78
CA TYR A 47 -31.70 11.88 -40.68
C TYR A 47 -32.28 12.27 -39.32
N LEU A 48 -31.56 12.01 -38.23
CA LEU A 48 -31.94 12.47 -36.90
C LEU A 48 -32.12 13.99 -36.85
N ARG A 49 -31.15 14.76 -37.38
CA ARG A 49 -31.20 16.24 -37.40
C ARG A 49 -32.41 16.78 -38.16
N HIS A 50 -32.82 16.13 -39.25
CA HIS A 50 -33.98 16.52 -40.06
C HIS A 50 -35.27 15.81 -39.66
N LYS A 51 -35.25 14.98 -38.60
CA LYS A 51 -36.39 14.17 -38.13
C LYS A 51 -36.98 13.25 -39.22
N GLN A 52 -36.13 12.75 -40.11
CA GLN A 52 -36.51 11.83 -41.16
C GLN A 52 -36.44 10.40 -40.64
N LEU A 53 -37.41 9.56 -41.02
CA LEU A 53 -37.45 8.11 -40.70
C LEU A 53 -37.41 7.77 -39.20
N CYS A 54 -37.65 8.75 -38.31
CA CYS A 54 -37.74 8.51 -36.87
C CYS A 54 -39.02 7.75 -36.53
N ASP A 55 -38.91 6.66 -35.80
CA ASP A 55 -39.98 5.70 -35.48
C ASP A 55 -40.25 5.61 -33.96
N VAL A 56 -39.61 6.49 -33.17
CA VAL A 56 -39.86 6.65 -31.74
C VAL A 56 -39.54 8.08 -31.27
N ILE A 57 -40.28 8.56 -30.27
CA ILE A 57 -40.02 9.81 -29.56
C ILE A 57 -39.82 9.50 -28.07
N LEU A 58 -38.64 9.82 -27.55
CA LEU A 58 -38.34 9.73 -26.13
C LEU A 58 -38.70 11.05 -25.44
N VAL A 59 -39.44 10.98 -24.35
CA VAL A 59 -39.90 12.15 -23.57
C VAL A 59 -39.22 12.14 -22.22
N ALA A 60 -38.32 13.09 -21.97
CA ALA A 60 -37.68 13.31 -20.66
C ALA A 60 -37.99 14.74 -20.20
N GLY A 61 -38.71 14.87 -19.10
CA GLY A 61 -39.23 16.16 -18.63
C GLY A 61 -40.12 16.83 -19.68
N ASP A 62 -39.70 18.02 -20.12
CA ASP A 62 -40.35 18.83 -21.15
C ASP A 62 -39.78 18.59 -22.56
N ARG A 63 -38.71 17.79 -22.69
CA ARG A 63 -38.00 17.58 -23.95
C ARG A 63 -38.51 16.34 -24.67
N ARG A 64 -38.90 16.52 -25.94
CA ARG A 64 -39.29 15.45 -26.87
C ARG A 64 -38.16 15.20 -27.88
N ILE A 65 -37.59 14.00 -27.86
CA ILE A 65 -36.41 13.61 -28.62
C ILE A 65 -36.81 12.53 -29.64
N PRO A 66 -37.00 12.87 -30.93
CA PRO A 66 -37.21 11.88 -31.98
C PRO A 66 -35.93 11.08 -32.20
N ALA A 67 -36.05 9.77 -32.43
CA ALA A 67 -34.92 8.87 -32.66
C ALA A 67 -35.33 7.67 -33.53
N HIS A 68 -34.37 6.78 -33.80
CA HIS A 68 -34.58 5.54 -34.55
C HIS A 68 -34.36 4.33 -33.66
N ARG A 69 -35.38 3.48 -33.49
CA ARG A 69 -35.35 2.26 -32.66
C ARG A 69 -34.16 1.38 -32.99
N LEU A 70 -33.89 1.17 -34.28
CA LEU A 70 -32.78 0.35 -34.75
C LEU A 70 -31.42 0.86 -34.24
N VAL A 71 -31.17 2.18 -34.32
CA VAL A 71 -29.90 2.76 -33.87
C VAL A 71 -29.76 2.64 -32.36
N LEU A 72 -30.81 2.97 -31.61
CA LEU A 72 -30.80 2.89 -30.15
C LEU A 72 -30.61 1.45 -29.64
N SER A 73 -31.34 0.49 -30.21
CA SER A 73 -31.17 -0.94 -29.87
C SER A 73 -29.79 -1.46 -30.22
N SER A 74 -29.11 -0.89 -31.23
CA SER A 74 -27.77 -1.37 -31.60
C SER A 74 -26.68 -0.96 -30.63
N VAL A 75 -26.92 0.09 -29.81
CA VAL A 75 -25.92 0.65 -28.89
C VAL A 75 -26.25 0.38 -27.42
N SER A 76 -27.52 0.07 -27.10
CA SER A 76 -28.00 -0.09 -25.72
C SER A 76 -28.87 -1.34 -25.59
N ASP A 77 -28.45 -2.24 -24.69
CA ASP A 77 -29.22 -3.44 -24.33
C ASP A 77 -30.57 -3.09 -23.68
N TYR A 78 -30.64 -1.95 -22.97
CA TYR A 78 -31.89 -1.43 -22.42
C TYR A 78 -32.91 -1.12 -23.52
N PHE A 79 -32.50 -0.38 -24.56
CA PHE A 79 -33.39 -0.10 -25.70
C PHE A 79 -33.67 -1.34 -26.54
N ALA A 80 -32.69 -2.22 -26.71
CA ALA A 80 -32.89 -3.51 -27.37
C ALA A 80 -34.00 -4.31 -26.69
N ALA A 81 -33.92 -4.48 -25.37
CA ALA A 81 -34.93 -5.16 -24.58
C ALA A 81 -36.28 -4.43 -24.64
N MET A 82 -36.31 -3.10 -24.59
CA MET A 82 -37.55 -2.31 -24.67
C MET A 82 -38.27 -2.44 -26.01
N PHE A 83 -37.53 -2.52 -27.13
CA PHE A 83 -38.13 -2.52 -28.47
C PHE A 83 -38.36 -3.91 -29.05
N THR A 84 -37.66 -4.93 -28.57
CA THR A 84 -37.77 -6.30 -29.12
C THR A 84 -38.61 -7.25 -28.26
N ASN A 85 -38.78 -6.97 -26.97
CA ASN A 85 -39.66 -7.77 -26.12
C ASN A 85 -41.13 -7.32 -26.24
N ASP A 86 -42.06 -8.20 -25.88
CA ASP A 86 -43.51 -7.92 -25.94
C ASP A 86 -43.97 -7.06 -24.74
N VAL A 87 -43.30 -5.91 -24.55
CA VAL A 87 -43.62 -4.87 -23.57
C VAL A 87 -44.46 -3.78 -24.21
N ARG A 88 -45.22 -3.01 -23.41
CA ARG A 88 -46.18 -2.01 -23.94
C ARG A 88 -45.48 -0.93 -24.76
N GLU A 89 -44.28 -0.55 -24.32
CA GLU A 89 -43.39 0.44 -24.91
C GLU A 89 -42.92 0.03 -26.32
N ALA A 90 -42.86 -1.27 -26.60
CA ALA A 90 -42.46 -1.78 -27.90
C ALA A 90 -43.43 -1.34 -29.01
N ARG A 91 -44.69 -1.06 -28.68
CA ARG A 91 -45.75 -0.64 -29.63
C ARG A 91 -46.07 0.86 -29.56
N GLN A 92 -45.41 1.62 -28.70
CA GLN A 92 -45.66 3.05 -28.51
C GLN A 92 -44.76 3.90 -29.41
N GLU A 93 -45.34 4.95 -30.01
CA GLU A 93 -44.57 5.97 -30.74
C GLU A 93 -43.91 6.97 -29.79
N GLU A 94 -44.50 7.21 -28.61
CA GLU A 94 -43.95 8.09 -27.57
C GLU A 94 -43.71 7.34 -26.26
N ILE A 95 -42.49 7.43 -25.74
CA ILE A 95 -42.06 6.72 -24.53
C ILE A 95 -41.55 7.73 -23.51
N LYS A 96 -42.13 7.72 -22.33
CA LYS A 96 -41.75 8.62 -21.23
C LYS A 96 -40.63 8.01 -20.40
N MET A 97 -39.52 8.73 -20.27
CA MET A 97 -38.34 8.35 -19.50
C MET A 97 -38.41 9.04 -18.13
N GLU A 98 -38.83 8.31 -17.11
CA GLU A 98 -38.94 8.85 -15.74
C GLU A 98 -37.58 8.87 -15.03
N GLY A 99 -37.31 9.94 -14.27
CA GLY A 99 -36.08 10.09 -13.50
C GLY A 99 -34.83 10.42 -14.33
N VAL A 100 -34.97 10.75 -15.61
CA VAL A 100 -33.85 11.04 -16.52
C VAL A 100 -33.73 12.53 -16.79
N GLU A 101 -32.51 13.06 -16.69
CA GLU A 101 -32.22 14.46 -17.01
C GLU A 101 -32.23 14.69 -18.54
N PRO A 102 -32.99 15.69 -19.06
CA PRO A 102 -33.23 15.84 -20.49
C PRO A 102 -32.00 16.09 -21.36
N ASN A 103 -30.99 16.82 -20.86
CA ASN A 103 -29.78 17.12 -21.64
C ASN A 103 -28.84 15.92 -21.72
N SER A 104 -28.70 15.17 -20.64
CA SER A 104 -27.93 13.94 -20.53
C SER A 104 -28.50 12.88 -21.46
N LEU A 105 -29.82 12.71 -21.47
CA LEU A 105 -30.47 11.83 -22.45
C LEU A 105 -30.15 12.27 -23.87
N TRP A 106 -30.32 13.55 -24.19
CA TRP A 106 -30.01 14.07 -25.52
C TRP A 106 -28.55 13.81 -25.94
N SER A 107 -27.58 14.06 -25.05
CA SER A 107 -26.17 13.80 -25.31
C SER A 107 -25.87 12.32 -25.55
N LEU A 108 -26.53 11.42 -24.82
CA LEU A 108 -26.37 9.97 -24.99
C LEU A 108 -27.02 9.47 -26.29
N ILE A 109 -28.15 10.05 -26.69
CA ILE A 109 -28.76 9.78 -28.00
C ILE A 109 -27.82 10.27 -29.10
N GLN A 110 -27.25 11.48 -29.00
CA GLN A 110 -26.26 11.96 -29.98
C GLN A 110 -25.02 11.05 -30.03
N TYR A 111 -24.56 10.54 -28.89
CA TYR A 111 -23.48 9.57 -28.81
C TYR A 111 -23.82 8.29 -29.60
N ALA A 112 -25.06 7.79 -29.54
CA ALA A 112 -25.46 6.59 -30.29
C ALA A 112 -25.30 6.73 -31.82
N TYR A 113 -25.39 7.96 -32.36
CA TYR A 113 -25.19 8.21 -33.80
C TYR A 113 -23.75 8.58 -34.16
N THR A 114 -23.02 9.21 -33.24
CA THR A 114 -21.72 9.84 -33.55
C THR A 114 -20.52 9.11 -32.96
N GLY A 115 -20.72 8.28 -31.94
CA GLY A 115 -19.66 7.70 -31.12
C GLY A 115 -18.87 8.74 -30.31
N ARG A 116 -19.36 9.98 -30.21
CA ARG A 116 -18.66 11.10 -29.54
C ARG A 116 -19.51 11.63 -28.38
N LEU A 117 -18.84 11.95 -27.29
CA LEU A 117 -19.47 12.47 -26.08
C LEU A 117 -18.56 13.49 -25.41
N GLU A 118 -19.11 14.63 -25.01
CA GLU A 118 -18.39 15.69 -24.29
C GLU A 118 -18.65 15.53 -22.79
N LEU A 119 -17.58 15.37 -22.00
CA LEU A 119 -17.65 15.21 -20.55
C LEU A 119 -17.28 16.53 -19.86
N LYS A 120 -18.14 17.03 -18.97
CA LYS A 120 -17.94 18.27 -18.21
C LYS A 120 -18.21 18.04 -16.73
N GLU A 121 -17.61 18.86 -15.88
CA GLU A 121 -17.78 18.74 -14.42
C GLU A 121 -19.23 18.98 -13.96
N ASP A 122 -19.97 19.85 -14.65
CA ASP A 122 -21.34 20.22 -14.32
C ASP A 122 -22.40 19.20 -14.77
N ASN A 123 -22.08 18.32 -15.72
CA ASN A 123 -23.02 17.36 -16.29
C ASN A 123 -22.70 15.88 -16.00
N ILE A 124 -21.50 15.59 -15.48
CA ILE A 124 -20.99 14.21 -15.40
C ILE A 124 -21.83 13.29 -14.54
N GLU A 125 -22.40 13.77 -13.43
CA GLU A 125 -23.20 12.96 -12.52
C GLU A 125 -24.55 12.56 -13.16
N CYS A 126 -25.22 13.51 -13.80
CA CYS A 126 -26.46 13.25 -14.52
C CYS A 126 -26.23 12.34 -15.74
N LEU A 127 -25.12 12.56 -16.44
CA LEU A 127 -24.70 11.78 -17.61
C LEU A 127 -24.39 10.33 -17.23
N LEU A 128 -23.61 10.11 -16.16
CA LEU A 128 -23.28 8.78 -15.65
C LEU A 128 -24.53 8.05 -15.16
N SER A 129 -25.39 8.71 -14.38
CA SER A 129 -26.65 8.12 -13.91
C SER A 129 -27.54 7.67 -15.07
N THR A 130 -27.65 8.51 -16.10
CA THR A 130 -28.44 8.17 -17.30
C THR A 130 -27.78 7.05 -18.11
N ALA A 131 -26.45 7.05 -18.24
CA ALA A 131 -25.72 6.00 -18.95
C ALA A 131 -25.82 4.64 -18.25
N CYS A 132 -25.80 4.62 -16.91
CA CYS A 132 -26.05 3.41 -16.11
C CYS A 132 -27.47 2.87 -16.35
N LEU A 133 -28.49 3.74 -16.30
CA LEU A 133 -29.88 3.35 -16.58
C LEU A 133 -30.03 2.77 -17.99
N LEU A 134 -29.44 3.43 -18.99
CA LEU A 134 -29.49 3.00 -20.39
C LEU A 134 -28.49 1.87 -20.73
N GLN A 135 -27.76 1.34 -19.75
CA GLN A 135 -26.79 0.25 -19.91
C GLN A 135 -25.71 0.53 -20.97
N LEU A 136 -25.26 1.78 -21.08
CA LEU A 136 -24.21 2.21 -22.01
C LEU A 136 -22.82 2.00 -21.40
N SER A 137 -22.35 0.76 -21.37
CA SER A 137 -21.12 0.34 -20.68
C SER A 137 -19.87 1.16 -21.02
N GLN A 138 -19.63 1.45 -22.30
CA GLN A 138 -18.48 2.26 -22.74
C GLN A 138 -18.54 3.70 -22.23
N VAL A 139 -19.75 4.27 -22.14
CA VAL A 139 -19.96 5.63 -21.62
C VAL A 139 -19.79 5.64 -20.11
N VAL A 140 -20.33 4.64 -19.42
CA VAL A 140 -20.14 4.45 -17.97
C VAL A 140 -18.66 4.38 -17.63
N GLU A 141 -17.88 3.59 -18.38
CA GLU A 141 -16.43 3.48 -18.19
C GLU A 141 -15.72 4.83 -18.42
N ALA A 142 -16.10 5.56 -19.48
CA ALA A 142 -15.52 6.88 -19.77
C ALA A 142 -15.83 7.91 -18.68
N CYS A 143 -17.07 7.92 -18.16
CA CYS A 143 -17.48 8.82 -17.08
C CYS A 143 -16.78 8.48 -15.76
N CYS A 144 -16.68 7.19 -15.42
CA CYS A 144 -15.92 6.73 -14.25
C CYS A 144 -14.45 7.15 -14.33
N LYS A 145 -13.79 6.97 -15.49
CA LYS A 145 -12.40 7.42 -15.71
C LYS A 145 -12.24 8.94 -15.58
N PHE A 146 -13.23 9.72 -15.99
CA PHE A 146 -13.23 11.17 -15.80
C PHE A 146 -13.30 11.53 -14.32
N LEU A 147 -14.23 10.94 -13.56
CA LEU A 147 -14.38 11.17 -12.12
C LEU A 147 -13.14 10.72 -11.33
N MET A 148 -12.51 9.61 -11.70
CA MET A 148 -11.26 9.15 -11.07
C MET A 148 -10.13 10.19 -11.18
N LYS A 149 -10.06 10.94 -12.29
CA LYS A 149 -9.05 12.00 -12.47
C LYS A 149 -9.33 13.27 -11.68
N GLN A 150 -10.58 13.46 -11.24
CA GLN A 150 -11.06 14.64 -10.53
C GLN A 150 -11.19 14.41 -9.02
N LEU A 151 -10.68 13.29 -8.50
CA LEU A 151 -10.68 13.00 -7.08
C LEU A 151 -9.85 14.05 -6.32
N HIS A 152 -10.48 14.66 -5.33
CA HIS A 152 -9.89 15.66 -4.45
C HIS A 152 -10.39 15.42 -3.02
N PRO A 153 -9.63 15.80 -1.97
CA PRO A 153 -10.07 15.58 -0.58
C PRO A 153 -11.41 16.23 -0.22
N SER A 154 -11.83 17.25 -0.98
CA SER A 154 -13.10 17.95 -0.77
C SER A 154 -14.32 17.34 -1.46
N ASN A 155 -14.14 16.41 -2.41
CA ASN A 155 -15.24 15.81 -3.19
C ASN A 155 -15.23 14.27 -3.19
N CYS A 156 -14.17 13.64 -2.67
CA CYS A 156 -13.99 12.19 -2.73
C CYS A 156 -15.09 11.42 -1.97
N LEU A 157 -15.66 12.00 -0.91
CA LEU A 157 -16.78 11.42 -0.17
C LEU A 157 -18.06 11.46 -1.01
N GLY A 158 -18.34 12.59 -1.66
CA GLY A 158 -19.44 12.72 -2.63
C GLY A 158 -19.32 11.71 -3.77
N ILE A 159 -18.17 11.66 -4.45
CA ILE A 159 -17.92 10.72 -5.56
C ILE A 159 -18.03 9.27 -5.10
N ARG A 160 -17.52 8.94 -3.90
CA ARG A 160 -17.64 7.60 -3.32
C ARG A 160 -19.11 7.22 -3.10
N SER A 161 -19.90 8.09 -2.47
CA SER A 161 -21.32 7.85 -2.22
C SER A 161 -22.11 7.74 -3.52
N PHE A 162 -21.78 8.58 -4.49
CA PHE A 162 -22.41 8.57 -5.81
C PHE A 162 -22.11 7.27 -6.56
N ALA A 163 -20.85 6.80 -6.54
CA ALA A 163 -20.46 5.56 -7.16
C ALA A 163 -21.15 4.33 -6.56
N ASP A 164 -21.36 4.31 -5.24
CA ASP A 164 -22.13 3.25 -4.56
C ASP A 164 -23.60 3.26 -5.03
N ALA A 165 -24.22 4.44 -5.08
CA ALA A 165 -25.61 4.60 -5.54
C ALA A 165 -25.82 4.17 -7.00
N GLN A 166 -24.84 4.40 -7.88
CA GLN A 166 -24.89 3.98 -9.29
C GLN A 166 -24.39 2.54 -9.53
N GLY A 167 -24.00 1.80 -8.49
CA GLY A 167 -23.44 0.45 -8.62
C GLY A 167 -22.08 0.38 -9.32
N CYS A 168 -21.37 1.51 -9.41
CA CYS A 168 -20.06 1.62 -10.06
C CYS A 168 -18.95 1.17 -9.10
N THR A 169 -18.76 -0.15 -8.96
CA THR A 169 -17.86 -0.73 -7.94
C THR A 169 -16.41 -0.29 -8.05
N ASP A 170 -15.89 -0.12 -9.26
CA ASP A 170 -14.48 0.23 -9.45
C ASP A 170 -14.22 1.70 -9.11
N LEU A 171 -15.12 2.61 -9.50
CA LEU A 171 -15.07 4.00 -9.06
C LEU A 171 -15.21 4.11 -7.54
N HIS A 172 -16.13 3.37 -6.94
CA HIS A 172 -16.30 3.33 -5.49
C HIS A 172 -15.01 2.87 -4.79
N LYS A 173 -14.37 1.79 -5.26
CA LYS A 173 -13.11 1.28 -4.70
C LYS A 173 -11.99 2.33 -4.80
N VAL A 174 -11.82 2.96 -5.96
CA VAL A 174 -10.79 3.99 -6.15
C VAL A 174 -11.04 5.20 -5.26
N ALA A 175 -12.27 5.71 -5.20
CA ALA A 175 -12.64 6.82 -4.33
C ALA A 175 -12.50 6.47 -2.84
N HIS A 176 -12.84 5.24 -2.44
CA HIS A 176 -12.64 4.75 -1.08
C HIS A 176 -11.16 4.68 -0.70
N ASN A 177 -10.31 4.09 -1.54
CA ASN A 177 -8.87 4.02 -1.28
C ASN A 177 -8.26 5.42 -1.17
N TYR A 178 -8.64 6.33 -2.07
CA TYR A 178 -8.21 7.73 -2.02
C TYR A 178 -8.64 8.41 -0.71
N THR A 179 -9.88 8.17 -0.27
CA THR A 179 -10.40 8.68 1.02
C THR A 179 -9.57 8.16 2.19
N MET A 180 -9.18 6.87 2.18
CA MET A 180 -8.35 6.28 3.24
C MET A 180 -6.93 6.83 3.24
N GLU A 181 -6.33 7.03 2.07
CA GLU A 181 -4.97 7.56 1.90
C GLU A 181 -4.85 9.03 2.30
N HIS A 182 -5.83 9.86 1.93
CA HIS A 182 -5.86 11.30 2.20
C HIS A 182 -6.77 11.69 3.38
N PHE A 183 -7.07 10.74 4.28
CA PHE A 183 -8.08 10.90 5.33
C PHE A 183 -7.87 12.17 6.19
N MET A 184 -6.62 12.52 6.47
CA MET A 184 -6.24 13.73 7.24
C MET A 184 -6.72 15.05 6.62
N GLU A 185 -6.81 15.11 5.30
CA GLU A 185 -7.30 16.27 4.56
C GLU A 185 -8.83 16.20 4.43
N VAL A 186 -9.38 15.00 4.21
CA VAL A 186 -10.82 14.75 4.09
C VAL A 186 -11.58 15.22 5.33
N ILE A 187 -11.11 14.89 6.54
CA ILE A 187 -11.78 15.26 7.80
C ILE A 187 -11.86 16.78 8.04
N ARG A 188 -11.10 17.59 7.30
CA ARG A 188 -11.11 19.06 7.40
C ARG A 188 -12.19 19.69 6.52
N ASN A 189 -12.75 18.94 5.58
CA ASN A 189 -13.75 19.45 4.64
C ASN A 189 -15.18 19.29 5.19
N GLN A 190 -16.07 20.18 4.76
CA GLN A 190 -17.47 20.22 5.23
C GLN A 190 -18.26 18.95 4.87
N GLU A 191 -17.93 18.27 3.76
CA GLU A 191 -18.59 17.01 3.38
C GLU A 191 -18.52 15.95 4.48
N PHE A 192 -17.42 15.89 5.25
CA PHE A 192 -17.24 14.90 6.31
C PHE A 192 -18.28 15.07 7.43
N VAL A 193 -18.55 16.31 7.87
CA VAL A 193 -19.54 16.56 8.93
C VAL A 193 -20.97 16.34 8.48
N LEU A 194 -21.23 16.31 7.18
CA LEU A 194 -22.56 16.06 6.60
C LEU A 194 -22.86 14.56 6.41
N LEU A 195 -21.88 13.67 6.59
CA LEU A 195 -22.08 12.24 6.42
C LEU A 195 -23.07 11.65 7.45
N PRO A 196 -23.89 10.67 7.05
CA PRO A 196 -24.75 9.92 7.97
C PRO A 196 -23.93 8.98 8.87
N ALA A 197 -24.49 8.62 10.02
CA ALA A 197 -23.83 7.76 11.02
C ALA A 197 -23.36 6.41 10.44
N SER A 198 -24.12 5.83 9.51
CA SER A 198 -23.78 4.58 8.83
C SER A 198 -22.50 4.68 8.01
N GLU A 199 -22.27 5.82 7.34
CA GLU A 199 -21.06 6.03 6.55
C GLU A 199 -19.86 6.31 7.44
N ILE A 200 -20.04 7.08 8.52
CA ILE A 200 -18.99 7.27 9.52
C ILE A 200 -18.58 5.92 10.12
N ALA A 201 -19.53 5.05 10.48
CA ALA A 201 -19.23 3.71 10.99
C ALA A 201 -18.38 2.89 10.00
N LYS A 202 -18.72 2.91 8.70
CA LYS A 202 -17.94 2.23 7.66
C LYS A 202 -16.51 2.78 7.56
N LEU A 203 -16.32 4.10 7.66
CA LEU A 203 -14.99 4.71 7.65
C LEU A 203 -14.19 4.31 8.90
N LEU A 204 -14.77 4.44 10.09
CA LEU A 204 -14.12 4.12 11.37
C LEU A 204 -13.74 2.65 11.52
N ALA A 205 -14.52 1.74 10.90
CA ALA A 205 -14.24 0.32 10.88
C ALA A 205 -13.02 -0.07 10.01
N SER A 206 -12.55 0.81 9.12
CA SER A 206 -11.46 0.49 8.19
C SER A 206 -10.08 0.48 8.84
N ASP A 207 -9.31 -0.58 8.62
CA ASP A 207 -7.93 -0.72 9.10
C ASP A 207 -6.91 0.04 8.22
N ASP A 208 -7.34 0.49 7.04
CA ASP A 208 -6.51 1.10 5.99
C ASP A 208 -6.42 2.64 6.09
N MET A 209 -7.11 3.26 7.05
CA MET A 209 -7.07 4.72 7.24
C MET A 209 -5.66 5.22 7.52
N ASN A 210 -5.19 6.19 6.73
CA ASN A 210 -3.91 6.86 6.92
C ASN A 210 -4.03 7.95 8.00
N ILE A 211 -3.70 7.59 9.24
CA ILE A 211 -3.78 8.46 10.41
C ILE A 211 -2.52 8.32 11.26
N PRO A 212 -2.06 9.41 11.91
CA PRO A 212 -0.88 9.37 12.77
C PRO A 212 -1.16 8.73 14.14
N SER A 213 -2.40 8.86 14.64
CA SER A 213 -2.81 8.36 15.95
C SER A 213 -4.34 8.19 16.04
N GLU A 214 -4.79 7.29 16.91
CA GLU A 214 -6.22 7.13 17.22
C GLU A 214 -6.84 8.39 17.84
N GLU A 215 -6.04 9.24 18.48
CA GLU A 215 -6.48 10.55 18.99
C GLU A 215 -7.05 11.41 17.87
N THR A 216 -6.47 11.33 16.67
CA THR A 216 -6.93 12.10 15.52
C THR A 216 -8.33 11.67 15.09
N ILE A 217 -8.58 10.36 15.04
CA ILE A 217 -9.89 9.80 14.69
C ILE A 217 -10.94 10.19 15.74
N LEU A 218 -10.57 10.10 17.01
CA LEU A 218 -11.47 10.47 18.10
C LEU A 218 -11.85 11.95 18.05
N ASN A 219 -10.89 12.84 17.77
CA ASN A 219 -11.17 14.26 17.58
C ASN A 219 -12.07 14.52 16.35
N ALA A 220 -11.90 13.76 15.27
CA ALA A 220 -12.77 13.84 14.09
C ALA A 220 -14.20 13.39 14.43
N LEU A 221 -14.37 12.27 15.16
CA LEU A 221 -15.67 11.80 15.64
C LEU A 221 -16.35 12.84 16.54
N LEU A 222 -15.61 13.42 17.49
CA LEU A 222 -16.15 14.45 18.38
C LEU A 222 -16.57 15.71 17.61
N THR A 223 -15.82 16.10 16.57
CA THR A 223 -16.20 17.22 15.69
C THR A 223 -17.49 16.91 14.93
N TRP A 224 -17.64 15.68 14.42
CA TRP A 224 -18.86 15.22 13.76
C TRP A 224 -20.06 15.20 14.72
N VAL A 225 -19.91 14.70 15.95
CA VAL A 225 -20.99 14.68 16.95
C VAL A 225 -21.38 16.09 17.41
N ARG A 226 -20.42 16.99 17.59
CA ARG A 226 -20.69 18.39 18.00
C ARG A 226 -21.48 19.19 16.98
N HIS A 227 -21.44 18.82 15.70
CA HIS A 227 -22.19 19.50 14.64
C HIS A 227 -23.72 19.31 14.80
N ASP A 228 -24.16 18.18 15.35
CA ASP A 228 -25.58 17.89 15.60
C ASP A 228 -25.71 17.01 16.85
N LEU A 229 -25.58 17.63 18.01
CA LEU A 229 -25.49 16.94 19.30
C LEU A 229 -26.75 16.13 19.63
N GLU A 230 -27.93 16.66 19.35
CA GLU A 230 -29.20 16.04 19.72
C GLU A 230 -29.40 14.71 18.99
N GLU A 231 -29.22 14.71 17.67
CA GLU A 231 -29.41 13.49 16.87
C GLU A 231 -28.21 12.56 16.94
N ARG A 232 -26.97 13.05 17.05
CA ARG A 232 -25.77 12.19 16.94
C ARG A 232 -25.30 11.61 18.26
N ARG A 233 -25.77 12.13 19.40
CA ARG A 233 -25.41 11.60 20.73
C ARG A 233 -25.80 10.12 20.89
N LYS A 234 -26.92 9.68 20.29
CA LYS A 234 -27.38 8.28 20.34
C LYS A 234 -26.46 7.31 19.60
N ASP A 235 -25.68 7.79 18.63
CA ASP A 235 -24.76 6.98 17.84
C ASP A 235 -23.33 6.99 18.39
N LEU A 236 -23.01 7.95 19.27
CA LEU A 236 -21.66 8.13 19.82
C LEU A 236 -21.09 6.85 20.43
N SER A 237 -21.84 6.15 21.28
CA SER A 237 -21.35 4.92 21.94
C SER A 237 -21.06 3.79 20.94
N LYS A 238 -21.88 3.65 19.89
CA LYS A 238 -21.68 2.66 18.83
C LYS A 238 -20.45 3.02 17.98
N LEU A 239 -20.29 4.30 17.63
CA LEU A 239 -19.17 4.78 16.83
C LEU A 239 -17.84 4.71 17.61
N LEU A 240 -17.87 4.99 18.91
CA LEU A 240 -16.70 4.91 19.78
C LEU A 240 -16.12 3.48 19.86
N ALA A 241 -16.96 2.46 19.71
CA ALA A 241 -16.52 1.06 19.69
C ALA A 241 -15.65 0.69 18.47
N TYR A 242 -15.62 1.51 17.41
CA TYR A 242 -14.70 1.34 16.27
C TYR A 242 -13.34 2.02 16.46
N ILE A 243 -13.20 2.83 17.52
CA ILE A 243 -11.94 3.51 17.86
C ILE A 243 -11.15 2.61 18.82
N ARG A 244 -9.84 2.49 18.58
CA ARG A 244 -8.95 1.61 19.35
C ARG A 244 -8.50 2.31 20.63
N LEU A 245 -9.44 2.57 21.55
CA LEU A 245 -9.19 3.28 22.81
C LEU A 245 -8.00 2.74 23.63
N PRO A 246 -7.73 1.42 23.70
CA PRO A 246 -6.55 0.89 24.41
C PRO A 246 -5.19 1.35 23.86
N LEU A 247 -5.16 1.97 22.68
CA LEU A 247 -3.97 2.52 22.04
C LEU A 247 -3.84 4.04 22.22
N LEU A 248 -4.77 4.69 22.93
CA LEU A 248 -4.67 6.10 23.29
C LEU A 248 -3.71 6.31 24.47
N ALA A 249 -3.19 7.52 24.62
CA ALA A 249 -2.42 7.87 25.80
C ALA A 249 -3.31 7.85 27.07
N PRO A 250 -2.80 7.39 28.24
CA PRO A 250 -3.58 7.35 29.49
C PRO A 250 -4.15 8.72 29.90
N GLN A 251 -3.44 9.81 29.60
CA GLN A 251 -3.91 11.18 29.85
C GLN A 251 -5.21 11.47 29.07
N PHE A 252 -5.26 11.07 27.81
CA PHE A 252 -6.42 11.26 26.95
C PHE A 252 -7.64 10.47 27.44
N LEU A 253 -7.42 9.24 27.93
CA LEU A 253 -8.49 8.42 28.53
C LEU A 253 -9.06 9.05 29.80
N ALA A 254 -8.22 9.63 30.65
CA ALA A 254 -8.66 10.34 31.85
C ALA A 254 -9.46 11.62 31.49
N ASP A 255 -9.05 12.35 30.46
CA ASP A 255 -9.78 13.52 29.97
C ASP A 255 -11.14 13.12 29.38
N MET A 256 -11.22 11.98 28.67
CA MET A 256 -12.48 11.42 28.18
C MET A 256 -13.43 11.04 29.30
N GLU A 257 -12.94 10.37 30.36
CA GLU A 257 -13.76 9.97 31.51
C GLU A 257 -14.45 11.19 32.15
N ASN A 258 -13.74 12.32 32.22
CA ASN A 258 -14.25 13.56 32.79
C ASN A 258 -15.17 14.36 31.86
N ASN A 259 -15.23 14.07 30.57
CA ASN A 259 -16.00 14.83 29.60
C ASN A 259 -17.50 14.50 29.66
N ALA A 260 -18.35 15.54 29.69
CA ALA A 260 -19.80 15.42 29.80
C ALA A 260 -20.45 14.56 28.68
N LEU A 261 -19.84 14.51 27.49
CA LEU A 261 -20.33 13.68 26.39
C LEU A 261 -20.28 12.18 26.69
N PHE A 262 -19.30 11.75 27.49
CA PHE A 262 -19.08 10.33 27.80
C PHE A 262 -19.56 9.94 29.20
N ARG A 263 -19.57 10.89 30.15
CA ARG A 263 -19.90 10.65 31.56
C ARG A 263 -21.27 10.00 31.77
N ASP A 264 -22.27 10.47 31.02
CA ASP A 264 -23.65 10.04 31.20
C ASP A 264 -23.98 8.71 30.47
N ASP A 265 -23.14 8.28 29.52
CA ASP A 265 -23.37 7.06 28.72
C ASP A 265 -22.59 5.87 29.29
N ILE A 266 -23.34 4.91 29.85
CA ILE A 266 -22.82 3.68 30.46
C ILE A 266 -21.97 2.87 29.47
N GLN A 267 -22.33 2.84 28.17
CA GLN A 267 -21.56 2.08 27.17
C GLN A 267 -20.23 2.77 26.89
N CYS A 268 -20.20 4.10 26.78
CA CYS A 268 -18.95 4.85 26.65
C CYS A 268 -18.02 4.60 27.85
N GLN A 269 -18.57 4.65 29.07
CA GLN A 269 -17.81 4.38 30.30
C GLN A 269 -17.21 2.97 30.34
N LYS A 270 -17.96 1.96 29.88
CA LYS A 270 -17.44 0.58 29.77
C LYS A 270 -16.24 0.49 28.82
N LEU A 271 -16.32 1.16 27.66
CA LEU A 271 -15.24 1.16 26.67
C LEU A 271 -13.98 1.88 27.18
N ILE A 272 -14.16 3.00 27.90
CA ILE A 272 -13.05 3.75 28.51
C ILE A 272 -12.39 2.93 29.64
N MET A 273 -13.20 2.31 30.51
CA MET A 273 -12.70 1.50 31.62
C MET A 273 -11.89 0.29 31.13
N GLU A 274 -12.31 -0.35 30.04
CA GLU A 274 -11.54 -1.41 29.40
C GLU A 274 -10.16 -0.91 28.93
N ALA A 275 -10.11 0.25 28.28
CA ALA A 275 -8.86 0.85 27.83
C ALA A 275 -7.95 1.19 29.02
N MET A 276 -8.48 1.80 30.08
CA MET A 276 -7.71 2.08 31.30
C MET A 276 -7.18 0.80 31.94
N LYS A 277 -7.99 -0.27 32.00
CA LYS A 277 -7.56 -1.59 32.50
C LYS A 277 -6.41 -2.18 31.68
N TYR A 278 -6.40 -1.97 30.36
CA TYR A 278 -5.30 -2.39 29.48
C TYR A 278 -3.96 -1.68 29.78
N HIS A 279 -4.02 -0.41 30.22
CA HIS A 279 -2.84 0.33 30.68
C HIS A 279 -2.40 -0.06 32.09
N LEU A 280 -3.35 -0.26 33.01
CA LEU A 280 -3.08 -0.56 34.42
C LEU A 280 -2.53 -1.98 34.67
N LEU A 281 -2.76 -2.92 33.74
CA LEU A 281 -2.34 -4.32 33.88
C LEU A 281 -1.43 -4.78 32.73
N PRO A 282 -0.17 -4.28 32.61
CA PRO A 282 0.73 -4.64 31.52
C PRO A 282 0.99 -6.15 31.40
N GLU A 283 1.16 -6.83 32.53
CA GLU A 283 1.44 -8.27 32.61
C GLU A 283 0.29 -9.14 32.07
N ARG A 284 -0.93 -8.61 32.04
CA ARG A 284 -2.14 -9.33 31.58
C ARG A 284 -2.55 -8.97 30.16
N ARG A 285 -1.82 -8.08 29.47
CA ARG A 285 -2.12 -7.69 28.08
C ARG A 285 -2.27 -8.87 27.10
N PRO A 286 -1.51 -9.98 27.19
CA PRO A 286 -1.73 -11.13 26.32
C PRO A 286 -3.14 -11.74 26.47
N MET A 287 -3.74 -11.64 27.66
CA MET A 287 -5.09 -12.15 27.95
C MET A 287 -6.20 -11.14 27.66
N LEU A 288 -5.85 -9.89 27.35
CA LEU A 288 -6.79 -8.78 27.09
C LEU A 288 -6.85 -8.40 25.60
N GLN A 289 -6.41 -9.30 24.71
CA GLN A 289 -6.40 -9.03 23.27
C GLN A 289 -7.81 -8.95 22.68
N SER A 290 -8.05 -7.95 21.86
CA SER A 290 -9.29 -7.75 21.11
C SER A 290 -9.00 -7.03 19.79
N PRO A 291 -9.96 -6.94 18.85
CA PRO A 291 -9.77 -6.12 17.64
C PRO A 291 -9.37 -4.67 17.94
N ARG A 292 -9.73 -4.13 19.12
CA ARG A 292 -9.36 -2.78 19.55
C ARG A 292 -7.97 -2.64 20.17
N THR A 293 -7.29 -3.74 20.48
CA THR A 293 -5.89 -3.72 20.95
C THR A 293 -4.88 -3.92 19.82
N LYS A 294 -5.34 -4.24 18.61
CA LYS A 294 -4.51 -4.36 17.42
C LYS A 294 -4.40 -2.99 16.73
N PRO A 295 -3.22 -2.41 16.50
CA PRO A 295 -3.09 -1.11 15.82
C PRO A 295 -3.57 -1.11 14.35
N ARG A 296 -3.91 0.07 13.79
CA ARG A 296 -4.23 0.24 12.34
C ARG A 296 -2.99 0.11 11.49
N LYS A 297 -3.12 -0.30 10.23
CA LYS A 297 -1.96 -0.53 9.33
C LYS A 297 -1.03 0.68 9.24
N SER A 298 -1.59 1.88 9.11
CA SER A 298 -0.85 3.15 9.06
C SER A 298 -0.03 3.43 10.34
N THR A 299 -0.49 2.94 11.49
CA THR A 299 0.14 3.16 12.80
C THR A 299 1.19 2.12 13.18
N VAL A 300 1.24 0.96 12.49
CA VAL A 300 2.20 -0.13 12.81
C VAL A 300 3.59 0.09 12.23
N GLY A 301 3.77 1.14 11.41
CA GLY A 301 5.03 1.35 10.68
C GLY A 301 5.19 0.44 9.47
N THR A 302 5.96 0.88 8.48
CA THR A 302 6.13 0.15 7.22
C THR A 302 7.45 -0.64 7.27
N LEU A 303 7.37 -1.94 7.00
CA LEU A 303 8.54 -2.81 6.82
C LEU A 303 9.05 -2.66 5.38
N PHE A 304 10.21 -2.03 5.20
CA PHE A 304 10.88 -1.97 3.90
C PHE A 304 12.01 -3.00 3.88
N ALA A 305 11.98 -3.88 2.88
CA ALA A 305 13.12 -4.71 2.51
C ALA A 305 13.76 -4.08 1.27
N VAL A 306 14.93 -3.47 1.42
CA VAL A 306 15.68 -2.88 0.30
C VAL A 306 16.86 -3.79 -0.01
N GLY A 307 16.85 -4.36 -1.22
CA GLY A 307 18.00 -5.04 -1.81
C GLY A 307 18.78 -4.08 -2.70
N GLY A 308 20.11 -4.07 -2.55
CA GLY A 308 21.06 -3.34 -3.40
C GLY A 308 22.17 -4.29 -3.86
N MET A 309 22.81 -3.97 -4.99
CA MET A 309 23.79 -4.83 -5.68
C MET A 309 25.19 -4.78 -5.04
N ASP A 310 25.44 -3.81 -4.16
CA ASP A 310 26.69 -3.53 -3.46
C ASP A 310 26.64 -4.02 -2.00
N SER A 311 26.70 -5.35 -1.88
CA SER A 311 26.53 -6.21 -0.69
C SER A 311 27.57 -6.06 0.44
N THR A 312 28.33 -4.97 0.50
CA THR A 312 29.53 -4.88 1.35
C THR A 312 29.50 -3.83 2.45
N LYS A 313 28.68 -2.78 2.33
CA LYS A 313 28.61 -1.67 3.30
C LYS A 313 27.56 -1.94 4.37
N GLY A 314 27.84 -1.57 5.62
CA GLY A 314 26.82 -1.52 6.68
C GLY A 314 26.18 -0.13 6.77
N VAL A 315 24.88 -0.06 7.06
CA VAL A 315 24.15 1.22 7.14
C VAL A 315 23.33 1.27 8.43
N ALA A 316 23.34 2.42 9.12
CA ALA A 316 22.44 2.67 10.24
C ALA A 316 22.06 4.15 10.39
N VAL A 317 20.96 4.42 11.08
CA VAL A 317 20.49 5.78 11.42
C VAL A 317 20.79 6.05 12.88
N LEU A 318 21.57 7.09 13.17
CA LEU A 318 21.93 7.51 14.52
C LEU A 318 21.50 8.95 14.73
N GLU A 319 20.52 9.18 15.62
CA GLU A 319 20.03 10.52 16.00
C GLU A 319 19.53 11.38 14.81
N GLY A 320 19.11 10.74 13.71
CA GLY A 320 18.63 11.40 12.50
C GLY A 320 19.49 11.13 11.25
N PRO A 321 20.79 11.48 11.21
CA PRO A 321 21.64 11.21 10.07
C PRO A 321 21.88 9.71 9.81
N MET A 322 22.01 9.37 8.52
CA MET A 322 22.41 8.03 8.07
C MET A 322 23.93 7.93 8.05
N TYR A 323 24.44 6.75 8.40
CA TYR A 323 25.86 6.41 8.35
C TYR A 323 26.07 5.21 7.45
N ALA A 324 26.99 5.32 6.49
CA ALA A 324 27.50 4.22 5.69
C ALA A 324 28.89 3.85 6.21
N VAL A 325 29.08 2.58 6.57
CA VAL A 325 30.25 2.09 7.31
C VAL A 325 30.97 1.03 6.50
N GLY A 326 32.24 1.25 6.21
CA GLY A 326 33.12 0.29 5.55
C GLY A 326 32.75 0.02 4.09
N GLY A 327 32.79 -1.25 3.69
CA GLY A 327 32.52 -1.73 2.34
C GLY A 327 33.74 -2.17 1.54
N HIS A 328 33.52 -2.37 0.25
CA HIS A 328 34.55 -2.65 -0.74
C HIS A 328 34.25 -1.80 -1.99
N ASP A 329 35.23 -1.02 -2.45
CA ASP A 329 35.08 -0.12 -3.61
C ASP A 329 35.41 -0.77 -4.96
N GLY A 330 35.67 -2.08 -4.97
CA GLY A 330 36.13 -2.83 -6.14
C GLY A 330 37.64 -3.06 -6.17
N TRP A 331 38.40 -2.28 -5.38
CA TRP A 331 39.86 -2.36 -5.29
C TRP A 331 40.37 -2.66 -3.89
N SER A 332 39.70 -2.15 -2.86
CA SER A 332 40.14 -2.24 -1.47
C SER A 332 38.97 -2.37 -0.49
N TYR A 333 39.26 -3.01 0.64
CA TYR A 333 38.35 -3.04 1.78
C TYR A 333 38.46 -1.69 2.50
N LEU A 334 37.32 -1.10 2.81
CA LEU A 334 37.24 0.26 3.33
C LEU A 334 37.13 0.27 4.85
N ASN A 335 37.84 1.20 5.49
CA ASN A 335 37.63 1.59 6.89
C ASN A 335 36.94 2.97 7.01
N THR A 336 36.57 3.57 5.87
CA THR A 336 35.93 4.87 5.82
C THR A 336 34.47 4.79 6.27
N VAL A 337 33.99 5.91 6.78
CA VAL A 337 32.62 6.07 7.27
C VAL A 337 32.10 7.39 6.75
N GLU A 338 30.93 7.33 6.14
CA GLU A 338 30.28 8.48 5.52
C GLU A 338 28.99 8.76 6.29
N ARG A 339 28.72 10.03 6.57
CA ARG A 339 27.52 10.52 7.23
C ARG A 339 26.72 11.37 6.26
N TRP A 340 25.43 11.06 6.10
CA TRP A 340 24.51 11.86 5.32
C TRP A 340 24.11 13.12 6.09
N ASP A 341 24.34 14.28 5.47
CA ASP A 341 23.79 15.55 5.93
C ASP A 341 22.44 15.80 5.20
N PRO A 342 21.29 15.69 5.90
CA PRO A 342 19.99 15.91 5.29
C PRO A 342 19.75 17.38 4.88
N GLN A 343 20.42 18.34 5.50
CA GLN A 343 20.28 19.77 5.17
C GLN A 343 21.08 20.13 3.92
N ALA A 344 22.33 19.66 3.85
CA ALA A 344 23.20 19.91 2.71
C ALA A 344 23.02 18.91 1.56
N ARG A 345 22.24 17.83 1.76
CA ARG A 345 21.99 16.75 0.80
C ARG A 345 23.28 16.15 0.23
N GLN A 346 24.26 15.93 1.09
CA GLN A 346 25.57 15.38 0.72
C GLN A 346 26.11 14.42 1.78
N TRP A 347 26.97 13.49 1.34
CA TRP A 347 27.73 12.63 2.22
C TRP A 347 29.04 13.30 2.64
N ASN A 348 29.36 13.23 3.93
CA ASN A 348 30.60 13.75 4.48
C ASN A 348 31.35 12.63 5.20
N PHE A 349 32.67 12.59 5.06
CA PHE A 349 33.49 11.64 5.82
C PHE A 349 33.53 12.00 7.30
N VAL A 350 33.43 10.99 8.17
CA VAL A 350 33.70 11.08 9.60
C VAL A 350 34.96 10.28 9.95
N ALA A 351 35.30 10.19 11.24
CA ALA A 351 36.48 9.42 11.65
C ALA A 351 36.42 7.97 11.15
N THR A 352 37.56 7.47 10.70
CA THR A 352 37.70 6.14 10.13
C THR A 352 37.83 5.07 11.22
N MET A 353 37.40 3.86 10.90
CA MET A 353 37.64 2.68 11.73
C MET A 353 39.13 2.33 11.73
N SER A 354 39.58 1.67 12.78
CA SER A 354 40.95 1.14 12.87
C SER A 354 41.18 -0.04 11.93
N THR A 355 40.15 -0.86 11.70
CA THR A 355 40.21 -2.03 10.81
C THR A 355 39.26 -1.83 9.62
N PRO A 356 39.69 -2.11 8.36
CA PRO A 356 38.79 -2.15 7.22
C PRO A 356 37.78 -3.30 7.32
N ARG A 357 36.52 -3.05 6.93
CA ARG A 357 35.43 -4.03 7.08
C ARG A 357 34.48 -4.01 5.89
N SER A 358 34.36 -5.13 5.19
CA SER A 358 33.23 -5.42 4.30
C SER A 358 32.29 -6.44 4.92
N THR A 359 31.03 -6.49 4.48
CA THR A 359 29.99 -7.40 5.05
C THR A 359 29.83 -7.22 6.57
N VAL A 360 30.03 -5.97 7.02
CA VAL A 360 30.01 -5.58 8.44
C VAL A 360 28.57 -5.46 8.92
N GLY A 361 28.30 -5.97 10.12
CA GLY A 361 27.02 -5.73 10.78
C GLY A 361 27.08 -4.41 11.55
N VAL A 362 26.06 -3.58 11.39
CA VAL A 362 26.03 -2.24 11.99
C VAL A 362 24.72 -2.03 12.74
N ALA A 363 24.81 -1.54 13.98
CA ALA A 363 23.63 -1.16 14.74
C ALA A 363 23.91 0.03 15.67
N VAL A 364 22.83 0.68 16.10
CA VAL A 364 22.87 1.79 17.04
C VAL A 364 22.40 1.33 18.40
N LEU A 365 23.21 1.59 19.42
CA LEU A 365 22.90 1.30 20.81
C LEU A 365 23.32 2.48 21.69
N SER A 366 22.39 2.98 22.49
CA SER A 366 22.64 4.04 23.48
C SER A 366 23.34 5.28 22.90
N GLY A 367 22.92 5.74 21.72
CA GLY A 367 23.48 6.92 21.04
C GLY A 367 24.85 6.70 20.40
N LYS A 368 25.30 5.46 20.27
CA LYS A 368 26.58 5.11 19.64
C LYS A 368 26.39 4.10 18.51
N LEU A 369 27.28 4.16 17.53
CA LEU A 369 27.26 3.29 16.36
C LEU A 369 28.27 2.15 16.56
N TYR A 370 27.81 0.91 16.41
CA TYR A 370 28.64 -0.29 16.57
C TYR A 370 28.88 -0.94 15.23
N ALA A 371 30.15 -1.18 14.90
CA ALA A 371 30.59 -1.96 13.75
C ALA A 371 31.08 -3.34 14.24
N VAL A 372 30.36 -4.40 13.88
CA VAL A 372 30.53 -5.75 14.41
C VAL A 372 30.96 -6.68 13.29
N GLY A 373 32.10 -7.37 13.49
CA GLY A 373 32.58 -8.36 12.55
C GLY A 373 32.92 -7.79 11.17
N GLY A 374 32.55 -8.52 10.12
CA GLY A 374 32.91 -8.22 8.73
C GLY A 374 34.19 -8.94 8.28
N ARG A 375 34.71 -8.55 7.12
CA ARG A 375 35.94 -9.08 6.50
C ARG A 375 36.91 -7.95 6.19
N ASP A 376 38.19 -8.17 6.46
CA ASP A 376 39.29 -7.21 6.22
C ASP A 376 40.09 -7.51 4.92
N GLY A 377 39.60 -8.46 4.12
CA GLY A 377 40.27 -8.99 2.94
C GLY A 377 41.21 -10.18 3.20
N SER A 378 41.57 -10.43 4.45
CA SER A 378 42.33 -11.62 4.86
C SER A 378 41.44 -12.62 5.59
N SER A 379 40.59 -12.19 6.52
CA SER A 379 39.76 -13.10 7.31
C SER A 379 38.49 -12.44 7.80
N CYS A 380 37.54 -13.27 8.27
CA CYS A 380 36.42 -12.77 9.05
C CYS A 380 36.90 -12.23 10.41
N LEU A 381 36.25 -11.17 10.88
CA LEU A 381 36.62 -10.47 12.10
C LEU A 381 35.74 -10.90 13.28
N LYS A 382 36.34 -10.93 14.46
CA LYS A 382 35.62 -10.98 15.76
C LYS A 382 35.63 -9.64 16.49
N SER A 383 36.39 -8.67 15.98
CA SER A 383 36.55 -7.36 16.58
C SER A 383 35.28 -6.52 16.40
N VAL A 384 35.05 -5.66 17.37
CA VAL A 384 33.91 -4.74 17.43
C VAL A 384 34.47 -3.35 17.71
N GLU A 385 34.01 -2.37 16.96
CA GLU A 385 34.36 -0.98 17.15
C GLU A 385 33.11 -0.15 17.41
N CYS A 386 33.21 0.81 18.33
CA CYS A 386 32.13 1.70 18.73
C CYS A 386 32.52 3.15 18.42
N PHE A 387 31.69 3.81 17.62
CA PHE A 387 31.82 5.23 17.27
C PHE A 387 30.95 6.09 18.17
N ASP A 388 31.59 7.11 18.74
CA ASP A 388 30.91 8.16 19.48
C ASP A 388 30.82 9.42 18.60
N PRO A 389 29.60 9.81 18.16
CA PRO A 389 29.42 10.96 17.27
C PRO A 389 29.81 12.29 17.93
N HIS A 390 29.76 12.39 19.27
CA HIS A 390 30.08 13.62 19.99
C HIS A 390 31.58 13.89 20.03
N THR A 391 32.38 12.82 20.08
CA THR A 391 33.85 12.92 20.08
C THR A 391 34.45 12.68 18.72
N ASN A 392 33.66 12.22 17.74
CA ASN A 392 34.09 11.78 16.42
C ASN A 392 35.27 10.79 16.50
N LYS A 393 35.13 9.76 17.34
CA LYS A 393 36.18 8.75 17.57
C LYS A 393 35.59 7.34 17.63
N TRP A 394 36.36 6.40 17.09
CA TRP A 394 36.15 4.97 17.24
C TRP A 394 36.95 4.42 18.43
N THR A 395 36.36 3.48 19.14
CA THR A 395 36.96 2.77 20.28
C THR A 395 36.74 1.27 20.13
N LEU A 396 37.73 0.45 20.52
CA LEU A 396 37.57 -1.00 20.49
C LEU A 396 36.68 -1.45 21.66
N CYS A 397 35.80 -2.40 21.41
CA CYS A 397 35.02 -3.10 22.43
C CYS A 397 35.49 -4.56 22.57
N ALA A 398 34.97 -5.28 23.55
CA ALA A 398 35.19 -6.71 23.69
C ALA A 398 34.85 -7.47 22.41
N GLN A 399 35.67 -8.45 22.11
CA GLN A 399 35.58 -9.24 20.89
C GLN A 399 34.57 -10.38 21.07
N MET A 400 33.89 -10.74 19.98
CA MET A 400 33.03 -11.93 19.93
C MET A 400 33.87 -13.22 20.11
N SER A 401 33.21 -14.30 20.52
CA SER A 401 33.85 -15.61 20.65
C SER A 401 34.15 -16.26 19.29
N LYS A 402 33.33 -15.97 18.27
CA LYS A 402 33.50 -16.44 16.89
C LYS A 402 33.72 -15.29 15.91
N ARG A 403 34.44 -15.56 14.81
CA ARG A 403 34.59 -14.64 13.68
C ARG A 403 33.31 -14.67 12.85
N ARG A 404 32.85 -13.51 12.38
CA ARG A 404 31.59 -13.40 11.64
C ARG A 404 31.71 -12.38 10.50
N GLY A 405 31.62 -12.83 9.26
CA GLY A 405 31.30 -11.99 8.11
C GLY A 405 29.85 -12.19 7.68
N GLY A 406 29.22 -11.17 7.08
CA GLY A 406 27.80 -11.22 6.71
C GLY A 406 26.88 -11.40 7.92
N VAL A 407 27.27 -10.83 9.06
CA VAL A 407 26.58 -10.94 10.35
C VAL A 407 25.36 -10.02 10.41
N GLY A 408 24.23 -10.55 10.87
CA GLY A 408 23.07 -9.73 11.22
C GLY A 408 23.25 -9.12 12.61
N VAL A 409 23.03 -7.81 12.75
CA VAL A 409 23.15 -7.13 14.04
C VAL A 409 21.90 -6.33 14.37
N THR A 410 21.38 -6.48 15.58
CA THR A 410 20.24 -5.72 16.08
C THR A 410 20.37 -5.42 17.57
N THR A 411 19.46 -4.63 18.13
CA THR A 411 19.49 -4.24 19.54
C THR A 411 18.16 -4.50 20.22
N TRP A 412 18.22 -4.91 21.48
CA TRP A 412 17.03 -5.07 22.32
C TRP A 412 17.36 -4.89 23.79
N ASN A 413 16.52 -4.13 24.50
CA ASN A 413 16.64 -3.85 25.94
C ASN A 413 18.04 -3.41 26.39
N GLY A 414 18.68 -2.51 25.62
CA GLY A 414 20.00 -1.99 25.95
C GLY A 414 21.17 -2.92 25.63
N LEU A 415 20.92 -4.02 24.91
CA LEU A 415 21.91 -5.04 24.55
C LEU A 415 22.02 -5.14 23.03
N LEU A 416 23.20 -5.53 22.55
CA LEU A 416 23.48 -5.74 21.12
C LEU A 416 23.48 -7.24 20.82
N TYR A 417 22.89 -7.67 19.71
CA TYR A 417 22.80 -9.07 19.30
C TYR A 417 23.49 -9.27 17.96
N ALA A 418 24.43 -10.21 17.90
CA ALA A 418 25.11 -10.65 16.69
C ALA A 418 24.60 -12.05 16.30
N ILE A 419 23.97 -12.14 15.13
CA ILE A 419 23.19 -13.29 14.69
C ILE A 419 23.79 -13.82 13.39
N GLY A 420 24.09 -15.12 13.36
CA GLY A 420 24.56 -15.82 12.18
C GLY A 420 25.89 -15.31 11.61
N GLY A 421 25.99 -15.34 10.28
CA GLY A 421 27.21 -15.06 9.53
C GLY A 421 28.05 -16.31 9.28
N HIS A 422 29.25 -16.12 8.75
CA HIS A 422 30.21 -17.21 8.55
C HIS A 422 31.58 -16.90 9.14
N ASP A 423 32.34 -17.98 9.34
CA ASP A 423 33.78 -17.93 9.51
C ASP A 423 34.47 -18.44 8.24
N ALA A 424 35.24 -17.58 7.59
CA ALA A 424 36.02 -17.91 6.41
C ALA A 424 37.46 -17.42 6.61
N PRO A 425 38.47 -18.31 6.55
CA PRO A 425 39.88 -17.93 6.47
C PRO A 425 40.24 -17.47 5.05
N ALA A 426 41.39 -16.82 4.88
CA ALA A 426 41.89 -16.32 3.59
C ALA A 426 41.98 -17.40 2.49
N SER A 427 42.22 -18.66 2.88
CA SER A 427 42.75 -19.71 2.00
C SER A 427 41.80 -20.90 1.73
N ASN A 428 40.60 -20.96 2.32
CA ASN A 428 39.66 -22.06 2.10
C ASN A 428 38.31 -21.55 1.59
N LEU A 429 37.77 -22.25 0.57
CA LEU A 429 36.47 -21.97 -0.07
C LEU A 429 35.25 -22.48 0.72
N THR A 430 35.44 -23.25 1.80
CA THR A 430 34.32 -23.72 2.63
C THR A 430 34.05 -22.76 3.78
N SER A 431 33.12 -21.84 3.53
CA SER A 431 32.54 -20.94 4.53
C SER A 431 31.84 -21.77 5.63
N ARG A 432 32.34 -21.73 6.88
CA ARG A 432 31.63 -22.37 8.00
C ARG A 432 30.54 -21.42 8.48
N LEU A 433 29.32 -21.66 8.03
CA LEU A 433 28.16 -20.89 8.43
C LEU A 433 27.86 -21.10 9.91
N SER A 434 27.39 -20.04 10.56
CA SER A 434 27.08 -20.03 11.98
C SER A 434 25.58 -19.90 12.21
N ASP A 435 25.07 -20.76 13.07
CA ASP A 435 23.76 -20.71 13.74
C ASP A 435 23.81 -19.91 15.05
N CYS A 436 25.00 -19.77 15.62
CA CYS A 436 25.24 -19.19 16.93
C CYS A 436 24.81 -17.72 17.01
N VAL A 437 24.25 -17.34 18.15
CA VAL A 437 23.87 -15.97 18.45
C VAL A 437 24.59 -15.53 19.72
N GLU A 438 25.18 -14.34 19.69
CA GLU A 438 25.87 -13.76 20.84
C GLU A 438 25.22 -12.41 21.18
N ARG A 439 25.13 -12.14 22.48
CA ARG A 439 24.61 -10.88 23.02
C ARG A 439 25.70 -10.14 23.77
N TYR A 440 25.85 -8.85 23.49
CA TYR A 440 26.81 -7.96 24.11
C TYR A 440 26.14 -6.99 25.07
N ASP A 441 26.71 -6.89 26.27
CA ASP A 441 26.36 -5.89 27.26
C ASP A 441 27.41 -4.77 27.27
N PRO A 442 27.07 -3.54 26.84
CA PRO A 442 28.00 -2.41 26.83
C PRO A 442 28.39 -1.93 28.24
N LYS A 443 27.65 -2.30 29.29
CA LYS A 443 27.97 -1.92 30.67
C LYS A 443 29.09 -2.77 31.25
N THR A 444 29.13 -4.06 30.89
CA THR A 444 30.15 -4.99 31.37
C THR A 444 31.26 -5.22 30.35
N ASP A 445 31.08 -4.75 29.11
CA ASP A 445 31.97 -5.03 27.97
C ASP A 445 32.20 -6.54 27.79
N MET A 446 31.10 -7.30 27.74
CA MET A 446 31.16 -8.77 27.63
C MET A 446 30.12 -9.32 26.65
N TRP A 447 30.52 -10.37 25.92
CA TRP A 447 29.65 -11.18 25.07
C TRP A 447 29.20 -12.45 25.80
N THR A 448 27.94 -12.81 25.66
CA THR A 448 27.35 -14.05 26.17
C THR A 448 26.60 -14.77 25.05
N ALA A 449 26.82 -16.07 24.88
CA ALA A 449 26.06 -16.87 23.93
C ALA A 449 24.60 -17.04 24.38
N VAL A 450 23.68 -16.93 23.44
CA VAL A 450 22.25 -17.22 23.62
C VAL A 450 21.83 -18.38 22.71
N ALA A 451 20.56 -18.77 22.72
CA ALA A 451 20.11 -19.89 21.90
C ALA A 451 20.47 -19.72 20.42
N SER A 452 20.97 -20.80 19.83
CA SER A 452 21.26 -20.87 18.39
C SER A 452 19.98 -20.89 17.57
N MET A 453 20.06 -20.35 16.35
CA MET A 453 19.05 -20.55 15.33
C MET A 453 18.94 -22.02 14.92
N SER A 454 17.78 -22.43 14.40
CA SER A 454 17.60 -23.79 13.88
C SER A 454 18.33 -24.02 12.54
N ILE A 455 18.58 -22.95 11.78
CA ILE A 455 19.29 -22.98 10.50
C ILE A 455 20.49 -22.01 10.55
N SER A 456 21.69 -22.52 10.27
CA SER A 456 22.88 -21.71 10.03
C SER A 456 22.69 -20.85 8.79
N ARG A 457 22.93 -19.54 8.91
CA ARG A 457 22.70 -18.58 7.82
C ARG A 457 23.73 -17.46 7.85
N ASP A 458 24.37 -17.16 6.71
CA ASP A 458 25.05 -15.88 6.49
C ASP A 458 24.16 -14.91 5.71
N ALA A 459 24.62 -13.67 5.61
CA ALA A 459 23.90 -12.60 4.91
C ALA A 459 22.46 -12.45 5.44
N VAL A 460 22.26 -12.67 6.74
CA VAL A 460 20.95 -12.70 7.37
C VAL A 460 20.45 -11.29 7.65
N GLY A 461 19.22 -11.01 7.18
CA GLY A 461 18.49 -9.81 7.58
C GLY A 461 17.93 -9.98 8.99
N VAL A 462 18.25 -9.06 9.91
CA VAL A 462 17.74 -9.11 11.29
C VAL A 462 17.09 -7.82 11.73
N CYS A 463 16.01 -7.93 12.50
CA CYS A 463 15.33 -6.78 13.06
C CYS A 463 14.64 -7.09 14.39
N LEU A 464 14.37 -6.05 15.17
CA LEU A 464 13.47 -6.10 16.32
C LEU A 464 12.06 -5.73 15.86
N LEU A 465 11.08 -6.58 16.12
CA LEU A 465 9.67 -6.29 15.89
C LEU A 465 8.88 -6.62 17.16
N GLY A 466 8.27 -5.60 17.77
CA GLY A 466 7.63 -5.74 19.07
C GLY A 466 8.66 -6.09 20.16
N ASP A 467 8.53 -7.27 20.76
CA ASP A 467 9.39 -7.79 21.82
C ASP A 467 10.28 -8.97 21.39
N LYS A 468 10.29 -9.32 20.09
CA LYS A 468 11.04 -10.45 19.54
C LYS A 468 12.01 -10.03 18.45
N LEU A 469 13.12 -10.76 18.32
CA LEU A 469 14.08 -10.56 17.23
C LEU A 469 13.72 -11.49 16.08
N TYR A 470 13.81 -11.02 14.84
CA TYR A 470 13.51 -11.80 13.66
C TYR A 470 14.76 -11.97 12.82
N ALA A 471 15.04 -13.21 12.41
CA ALA A 471 16.06 -13.56 11.44
C ALA A 471 15.34 -13.99 10.15
N VAL A 472 15.59 -13.25 9.06
CA VAL A 472 14.83 -13.34 7.82
C VAL A 472 15.78 -13.68 6.67
N GLY A 473 15.48 -14.78 5.98
CA GLY A 473 16.24 -15.21 4.81
C GLY A 473 17.70 -15.54 5.12
N GLY A 474 18.61 -15.17 4.21
CA GLY A 474 20.04 -15.51 4.27
C GLY A 474 20.39 -16.71 3.38
N TYR A 475 21.63 -17.20 3.49
CA TYR A 475 22.14 -18.34 2.72
C TYR A 475 22.68 -19.43 3.65
N ASP A 476 22.27 -20.69 3.41
CA ASP A 476 22.61 -21.83 4.26
C ASP A 476 23.79 -22.68 3.73
N GLY A 477 24.45 -22.20 2.67
CA GLY A 477 25.58 -22.90 2.04
C GLY A 477 25.17 -23.70 0.81
N GLN A 478 23.88 -23.89 0.59
CA GLN A 478 23.31 -24.59 -0.56
C GLN A 478 22.27 -23.74 -1.30
N THR A 479 21.38 -23.08 -0.55
CA THR A 479 20.23 -22.34 -1.08
C THR A 479 19.99 -21.04 -0.33
N TYR A 480 19.33 -20.11 -1.01
CA TYR A 480 18.81 -18.90 -0.38
C TYR A 480 17.52 -19.21 0.37
N LEU A 481 17.51 -18.89 1.66
CA LEU A 481 16.42 -19.20 2.55
C LEU A 481 15.27 -18.22 2.34
N ASN A 482 14.04 -18.74 2.32
CA ASN A 482 12.80 -17.96 2.43
C ASN A 482 12.19 -18.06 3.84
N THR A 483 12.91 -18.65 4.80
CA THR A 483 12.43 -18.92 6.15
C THR A 483 12.64 -17.72 7.08
N VAL A 484 11.71 -17.54 8.01
CA VAL A 484 11.79 -16.57 9.09
C VAL A 484 11.79 -17.27 10.43
N GLU A 485 12.79 -16.99 11.25
CA GLU A 485 12.84 -17.42 12.66
C GLU A 485 12.64 -16.21 13.58
N ALA A 486 11.87 -16.39 14.64
CA ALA A 486 11.63 -15.41 15.68
C ALA A 486 12.26 -15.89 17.00
N TYR A 487 13.18 -15.09 17.53
CA TYR A 487 13.79 -15.27 18.84
C TYR A 487 12.98 -14.56 19.91
N ASP A 488 12.62 -15.29 20.95
CA ASP A 488 12.08 -14.73 22.18
C ASP A 488 13.21 -14.55 23.21
N PRO A 489 13.61 -13.30 23.52
CA PRO A 489 14.64 -13.05 24.52
C PRO A 489 14.27 -13.43 25.96
N GLN A 490 12.97 -13.60 26.26
CA GLN A 490 12.49 -13.96 27.59
C GLN A 490 12.60 -15.48 27.82
N THR A 491 12.24 -16.29 26.82
CA THR A 491 12.35 -17.76 26.90
C THR A 491 13.71 -18.27 26.41
N ASN A 492 14.49 -17.44 25.71
CA ASN A 492 15.75 -17.81 25.06
C ASN A 492 15.54 -18.97 24.05
N GLU A 493 14.55 -18.82 23.18
CA GLU A 493 14.20 -19.83 22.16
C GLU A 493 13.92 -19.20 20.81
N TRP A 494 14.25 -19.93 19.74
CA TRP A 494 13.91 -19.59 18.36
C TRP A 494 12.72 -20.42 17.88
N THR A 495 11.80 -19.77 17.17
CA THR A 495 10.62 -20.42 16.57
C THR A 495 10.49 -20.03 15.11
N GLN A 496 10.28 -21.01 14.23
CA GLN A 496 10.01 -20.73 12.83
C GLN A 496 8.57 -20.22 12.67
N VAL A 497 8.40 -19.04 12.08
CA VAL A 497 7.11 -18.33 12.07
C VAL A 497 6.49 -18.22 10.68
N TRP A 498 7.28 -18.05 9.61
CA TRP A 498 6.77 -17.79 8.26
C TRP A 498 7.72 -18.29 7.14
N HIS A 499 7.17 -18.38 5.92
CA HIS A 499 7.89 -18.58 4.67
C HIS A 499 7.52 -17.49 3.66
N PHE A 500 8.49 -16.89 2.97
CA PHE A 500 8.23 -16.02 1.81
C PHE A 500 7.92 -16.83 0.54
N ILE A 501 7.06 -16.29 -0.33
CA ILE A 501 6.68 -16.92 -1.62
C ILE A 501 7.82 -16.86 -2.65
N PHE A 502 8.85 -16.01 -2.43
CA PHE A 502 9.97 -15.82 -3.36
C PHE A 502 11.33 -16.11 -2.70
N HIS A 503 12.25 -16.69 -3.47
CA HIS A 503 13.64 -16.93 -3.10
C HIS A 503 14.48 -15.71 -3.52
N TYR A 504 14.58 -14.69 -2.66
CA TYR A 504 15.42 -13.52 -2.92
C TYR A 504 16.53 -13.39 -1.88
N TYR A 505 17.58 -12.68 -2.26
CA TYR A 505 18.60 -12.19 -1.35
C TYR A 505 17.98 -11.18 -0.34
N ILE A 506 17.94 -11.52 0.96
CA ILE A 506 17.46 -10.61 2.02
C ILE A 506 18.65 -10.24 2.91
N TYR A 507 19.34 -9.15 2.56
CA TYR A 507 20.60 -8.74 3.20
C TYR A 507 20.44 -7.77 4.39
N SER A 508 19.34 -7.02 4.43
CA SER A 508 19.04 -6.12 5.54
C SER A 508 17.53 -6.02 5.74
N VAL A 509 17.10 -5.95 7.00
CA VAL A 509 15.69 -5.78 7.38
C VAL A 509 15.65 -4.66 8.40
N PHE A 510 14.91 -3.60 8.13
CA PHE A 510 14.73 -2.50 9.08
C PHE A 510 13.25 -2.35 9.39
N VAL A 511 12.92 -2.23 10.68
CA VAL A 511 11.57 -1.93 11.15
C VAL A 511 11.50 -0.42 11.36
N THR A 512 10.64 0.26 10.60
CA THR A 512 10.28 1.65 10.92
C THR A 512 9.06 1.61 11.82
N ASN A 513 9.07 2.34 12.94
CA ASN A 513 7.85 2.72 13.62
C ASN A 513 7.38 4.04 12.99
N ASN A 514 6.16 4.09 12.45
CA ASN A 514 5.58 5.34 11.96
C ASN A 514 5.26 6.26 13.15
N CYS A 515 6.28 6.90 13.72
CA CYS A 515 6.09 8.12 14.49
C CYS A 515 6.19 9.30 13.52
N PHE A 516 5.20 9.46 12.64
CA PHE A 516 4.98 10.74 11.95
C PHE A 516 4.41 11.73 12.96
N GLY A 517 5.31 12.31 13.74
CA GLY A 517 5.01 13.35 14.71
C GLY A 517 6.22 14.25 14.86
N LYS A 518 6.26 15.29 14.02
CA LYS A 518 7.26 16.39 13.95
C LYS A 518 8.46 16.11 13.03
N THR A 519 8.26 16.23 11.72
CA THR A 519 8.86 17.25 10.82
C THR A 519 8.51 16.93 9.36
N ASN A 520 8.47 17.96 8.52
CA ASN A 520 7.95 18.01 7.14
C ASN A 520 8.44 16.92 6.16
N PRO A 521 7.67 16.67 5.06
CA PRO A 521 7.80 15.53 4.16
C PRO A 521 8.92 15.74 3.14
N LEU A 522 9.75 14.72 2.91
CA LEU A 522 10.63 14.67 1.74
C LEU A 522 10.52 13.28 1.09
N ASN A 523 9.67 13.25 0.07
CA ASN A 523 9.81 12.56 -1.22
C ASN A 523 10.34 11.12 -1.24
N TYR A 524 9.40 10.23 -1.61
CA TYR A 524 9.57 9.12 -2.54
C TYR A 524 10.89 9.11 -3.32
N VAL A 525 11.67 8.04 -3.17
CA VAL A 525 12.65 7.61 -4.18
C VAL A 525 12.31 6.16 -4.54
N GLN A 526 11.57 6.01 -5.63
CA GLN A 526 11.62 4.80 -6.43
C GLN A 526 13.03 4.71 -7.02
N TYR A 527 13.80 3.69 -6.65
CA TYR A 527 14.94 3.29 -7.47
C TYR A 527 14.41 2.56 -8.70
N GLN A 528 14.32 3.28 -9.82
CA GLN A 528 14.35 2.66 -11.14
C GLN A 528 15.82 2.39 -11.49
N ASN A 529 16.08 1.17 -11.95
CA ASN A 529 17.38 0.69 -12.40
C ASN A 529 18.06 1.68 -13.37
N ILE A 530 19.32 2.03 -13.09
CA ILE A 530 20.30 2.44 -14.09
C ILE A 530 21.48 1.49 -13.97
#